data_AF-A0A0F9AN14-F1
#
_entry.id   AF-A0A0F9AN14-F1
#
_cell.length_a   1.000
_cell.length_b   1.000
_cell.length_c   1.000
_cell.angle_alpha   90.00
_cell.angle_beta   90.00
_cell.angle_gamma   90.00
#
_symmetry.space_group_name_H-M   'P 1'
#
loop_
_entity.id
_entity.type
_entity.pdbx_description
1 polymer ?
#
loop_
_entity_poly.entity_id
_entity_poly.type
_entity_poly.pdbx_seq_one_letter_code
_entity_poly.pdbx_strand_id
1 'polypeptide(L)'
;MCTGEENKIKELMIKHLINYTPGYVKEHMAEQPLVDNPKVKKLKKEKAKITSELHKLKVKLTDKLLAEAKDAMNWEEIKKNQIELLADIVTGNNEIFFLDQELDKLPKKVPFDRAHGGKKLLNLNFEKKRFLDCIKVFSCNMQQQMCKILLNYYDKKKEIMPALAMIVNRGGYIKLEHGILKVRLRRFKNQEIDYAARRLCGELNLMNPHTLDRFRLSLKYEIQ
;
A
#
# COMPACT_ATOMS: atom_id res chain seq x y z
N MET A 1 -1.32 20.52 -15.95
CA MET A 1 -0.36 20.91 -14.89
C MET A 1 0.34 19.70 -14.23
N CYS A 2 0.44 18.52 -14.86
CA CYS A 2 0.94 17.30 -14.20
C CYS A 2 2.38 16.86 -14.58
N THR A 3 3.11 17.61 -15.40
CA THR A 3 4.36 17.12 -16.02
C THR A 3 5.64 17.39 -15.20
N GLY A 4 5.64 18.38 -14.32
CA GLY A 4 6.83 18.74 -13.52
C GLY A 4 7.09 17.75 -12.37
N GLU A 5 6.04 17.33 -11.68
CA GLU A 5 6.15 16.43 -10.53
C GLU A 5 6.46 14.99 -10.97
N GLU A 6 5.89 14.52 -12.07
CA GLU A 6 6.21 13.21 -12.66
C GLU A 6 7.67 13.09 -13.08
N ASN A 7 8.24 14.14 -13.66
CA ASN A 7 9.66 14.14 -14.04
C ASN A 7 10.57 14.08 -12.81
N LYS A 8 10.20 14.77 -11.73
CA LYS A 8 10.93 14.73 -10.46
C LYS A 8 10.84 13.34 -9.82
N ILE A 9 9.67 12.70 -9.84
CA ILE A 9 9.49 11.34 -9.32
C ILE A 9 10.33 10.33 -10.13
N LYS A 10 10.35 10.42 -11.46
CA LYS A 10 11.20 9.57 -12.31
C LYS A 10 12.68 9.74 -11.99
N GLU A 11 13.13 10.98 -11.81
CA GLU A 11 14.52 11.26 -11.42
C GLU A 11 14.85 10.65 -10.05
N LEU A 12 13.96 10.79 -9.07
CA LEU A 12 14.11 10.20 -7.74
C LEU A 12 14.14 8.67 -7.78
N MET A 13 13.34 8.04 -8.63
CA MET A 13 13.34 6.58 -8.81
C MET A 13 14.65 6.09 -9.45
N ILE A 14 15.14 6.75 -10.49
CA ILE A 14 16.34 6.31 -11.22
C ILE A 14 17.62 6.59 -10.43
N LYS A 15 17.76 7.82 -9.89
CA LYS A 15 19.03 8.26 -9.26
C LYS A 15 19.11 7.93 -7.77
N HIS A 16 17.97 8.00 -7.06
CA HIS A 16 17.93 7.80 -5.61
C HIS A 16 17.28 6.47 -5.21
N LEU A 17 16.86 5.66 -6.19
CA LEU A 17 16.26 4.35 -5.99
C LEU A 17 15.16 4.39 -4.92
N ILE A 18 14.32 5.44 -4.89
CA ILE A 18 13.29 5.57 -3.84
C ILE A 18 12.34 4.36 -3.82
N ASN A 19 12.15 3.69 -4.96
CA ASN A 19 11.39 2.45 -5.08
C ASN A 19 12.15 1.19 -4.60
N TYR A 20 13.45 1.26 -4.35
CA TYR A 20 14.20 0.13 -3.80
C TYR A 20 13.68 -0.25 -2.43
N THR A 21 13.45 -1.55 -2.26
CA THR A 21 12.92 -2.15 -1.04
C THR A 21 13.92 -3.21 -0.57
N PRO A 22 14.51 -3.09 0.63
CA PRO A 22 15.55 -4.00 1.13
C PRO A 22 15.01 -5.39 1.56
N GLY A 23 13.92 -5.84 0.95
CA GLY A 23 13.16 -7.04 1.33
C GLY A 23 12.11 -6.76 2.40
N TYR A 24 11.06 -7.58 2.41
CA TYR A 24 10.02 -7.54 3.45
C TYR A 24 10.37 -8.53 4.55
N VAL A 25 10.39 -8.06 5.79
CA VAL A 25 10.36 -8.97 6.94
C VAL A 25 8.90 -9.30 7.20
N LYS A 26 8.57 -10.59 7.10
CA LYS A 26 7.23 -11.09 7.39
C LYS A 26 7.17 -11.46 8.86
N GLU A 27 6.14 -10.99 9.54
CA GLU A 27 5.91 -11.27 10.95
C GLU A 27 4.57 -11.97 11.13
N HIS A 28 4.51 -12.88 12.11
CA HIS A 28 3.25 -13.52 12.45
C HIS A 28 2.31 -12.52 13.10
N MET A 29 1.06 -12.50 12.66
CA MET A 29 0.02 -11.73 13.32
C MET A 29 -0.53 -12.54 14.49
N ALA A 30 -0.47 -11.97 15.70
CA ALA A 30 -1.02 -12.58 16.90
C ALA A 30 -2.54 -12.82 16.76
N GLU A 31 -3.25 -11.83 16.24
CA GLU A 31 -4.68 -11.90 15.97
C GLU A 31 -4.96 -11.73 14.48
N GLN A 32 -5.82 -12.61 13.95
CA GLN A 32 -6.24 -12.56 12.55
C GLN A 32 -7.43 -11.61 12.41
N PRO A 33 -7.47 -10.79 11.34
CA PRO A 33 -8.58 -9.88 11.13
C PRO A 33 -9.89 -10.62 10.94
N LEU A 34 -10.98 -10.03 11.42
CA LEU A 34 -12.33 -10.54 11.22
C LEU A 34 -12.77 -10.29 9.78
N VAL A 35 -13.12 -11.36 9.07
CA VAL A 35 -13.63 -11.32 7.70
C VAL A 35 -15.05 -11.87 7.64
N ASP A 36 -15.75 -11.54 6.57
CA ASP A 36 -17.10 -12.06 6.33
C ASP A 36 -17.07 -13.59 6.23
N ASN A 37 -18.02 -14.24 6.89
CA ASN A 37 -18.06 -15.68 6.95
C ASN A 37 -18.38 -16.28 5.56
N PRO A 38 -17.44 -17.03 4.94
CA PRO A 38 -17.67 -17.59 3.61
C PRO A 38 -18.81 -18.61 3.60
N LYS A 39 -19.11 -19.27 4.73
CA LYS A 39 -20.25 -20.20 4.85
C LYS A 39 -21.59 -19.48 4.72
N VAL A 40 -21.72 -18.30 5.36
CA VAL A 40 -22.93 -17.45 5.24
C VAL A 40 -23.13 -17.05 3.78
N LYS A 41 -22.06 -16.69 3.07
CA LYS A 41 -22.14 -16.34 1.64
C LYS A 41 -22.60 -17.52 0.77
N LYS A 42 -22.15 -18.76 1.07
CA LYS A 42 -22.58 -19.97 0.36
C LYS A 42 -24.05 -20.29 0.61
N LEU A 43 -24.47 -20.34 1.87
CA LEU A 43 -25.87 -20.63 2.24
C LEU A 43 -26.85 -19.59 1.69
N LYS A 44 -26.48 -18.29 1.70
CA LYS A 44 -27.31 -17.25 1.06
C LYS A 44 -27.47 -17.47 -0.44
N LYS A 45 -26.43 -17.96 -1.12
CA LYS A 45 -26.47 -18.26 -2.56
C LYS A 45 -27.37 -19.47 -2.84
N GLU A 46 -27.29 -20.50 -2.01
CA GLU A 46 -28.17 -21.69 -2.09
C GLU A 46 -29.62 -21.31 -1.84
N LYS A 47 -29.90 -20.54 -0.79
CA LYS A 47 -31.24 -19.99 -0.52
C LYS A 47 -31.78 -19.22 -1.72
N ALA A 48 -30.98 -18.32 -2.31
CA ALA A 48 -31.40 -17.55 -3.47
C ALA A 48 -31.74 -18.44 -4.68
N LYS A 49 -31.00 -19.53 -4.89
CA LYS A 49 -31.28 -20.51 -5.94
C LYS A 49 -32.63 -21.18 -5.72
N ILE A 50 -32.87 -21.74 -4.53
CA ILE A 50 -34.14 -22.42 -4.18
C ILE A 50 -35.31 -21.43 -4.23
N THR A 51 -35.11 -20.18 -3.79
CA THR A 51 -36.15 -19.14 -3.85
C THR A 51 -36.53 -18.82 -5.29
N SER A 52 -35.55 -18.81 -6.21
CA SER A 52 -35.80 -18.60 -7.64
C SER A 52 -36.52 -19.79 -8.29
N GLU A 53 -36.22 -21.02 -7.87
CA GLU A 53 -36.88 -22.25 -8.34
C GLU A 53 -38.33 -22.30 -7.84
N LEU A 54 -38.58 -21.96 -6.57
CA LEU A 54 -39.91 -21.83 -6.01
C LEU A 54 -40.75 -20.76 -6.71
N HIS A 55 -40.16 -19.62 -7.05
CA HIS A 55 -40.88 -18.58 -7.80
C HIS A 55 -41.36 -19.13 -9.15
N LYS A 56 -40.51 -19.88 -9.87
CA LYS A 56 -40.90 -20.53 -11.13
C LYS A 56 -42.01 -21.56 -10.93
N LEU A 57 -41.95 -22.36 -9.86
CA LEU A 57 -42.99 -23.35 -9.54
C LEU A 57 -44.33 -22.67 -9.19
N LYS A 58 -44.31 -21.58 -8.42
CA LYS A 58 -45.52 -20.79 -8.10
C LYS A 58 -46.15 -20.16 -9.34
N VAL A 59 -45.34 -19.63 -10.25
CA VAL A 59 -45.83 -19.11 -11.54
C VAL A 59 -46.47 -20.24 -12.36
N LYS A 60 -45.80 -21.38 -12.52
CA LYS A 60 -46.36 -22.55 -13.22
C LYS A 60 -47.67 -23.04 -12.62
N LEU A 61 -47.78 -23.05 -11.28
CA LEU A 61 -49.02 -23.41 -10.59
C LEU A 61 -50.15 -22.42 -10.92
N THR A 62 -49.84 -21.11 -10.92
CA THR A 62 -50.80 -20.05 -11.23
C THR A 62 -51.26 -20.14 -12.69
N ASP A 63 -50.34 -20.36 -13.63
CA ASP A 63 -50.64 -20.51 -15.05
C ASP A 63 -51.52 -21.75 -15.31
N LYS A 64 -51.22 -22.88 -14.65
CA LYS A 64 -52.04 -24.11 -14.73
C LYS A 64 -53.44 -23.90 -14.16
N LEU A 65 -53.55 -23.27 -12.99
CA LEU A 65 -54.84 -22.94 -12.38
C LEU A 65 -55.68 -22.01 -13.27
N LEU A 66 -55.05 -21.02 -13.92
CA LEU A 66 -55.73 -20.11 -14.85
C LEU A 66 -56.17 -20.79 -16.16
N ALA A 67 -55.43 -21.79 -16.64
CA ALA A 67 -55.80 -22.57 -17.81
C ALA A 67 -56.96 -23.53 -17.49
N GLU A 68 -56.85 -24.31 -16.40
CA GLU A 68 -57.86 -25.30 -15.99
C GLU A 68 -59.19 -24.64 -15.56
N ALA A 69 -59.15 -23.41 -15.03
CA ALA A 69 -60.35 -22.63 -14.71
C ALA A 69 -61.14 -22.17 -15.95
N LYS A 70 -60.51 -22.12 -17.14
CA LYS A 70 -61.19 -21.81 -18.41
C LYS A 70 -61.91 -23.02 -19.02
N ASP A 71 -61.48 -24.23 -18.68
CA ASP A 71 -61.96 -25.48 -19.28
C ASP A 71 -63.11 -26.16 -18.48
N ALA A 72 -63.67 -25.48 -17.47
CA ALA A 72 -64.80 -25.95 -16.65
C ALA A 72 -64.61 -27.36 -16.03
N MET A 73 -63.38 -27.69 -15.66
CA MET A 73 -63.01 -28.97 -15.07
C MET A 73 -63.40 -29.04 -13.57
N ASN A 74 -63.68 -30.24 -13.06
CA ASN A 74 -64.14 -30.42 -11.67
C ASN A 74 -63.02 -30.10 -10.66
N TRP A 75 -63.32 -29.30 -9.63
CA TRP A 75 -62.34 -28.76 -8.66
C TRP A 75 -61.50 -29.85 -7.95
N GLU A 76 -62.05 -31.06 -7.80
CA GLU A 76 -61.38 -32.19 -7.16
C GLU A 76 -60.31 -32.85 -8.05
N GLU A 77 -60.49 -32.86 -9.37
CA GLU A 77 -59.49 -33.38 -10.32
C GLU A 77 -58.32 -32.40 -10.50
N ILE A 78 -58.62 -31.10 -10.51
CA ILE A 78 -57.61 -30.02 -10.52
C ILE A 78 -56.70 -30.15 -9.30
N LYS A 79 -57.28 -30.37 -8.10
CA LYS A 79 -56.49 -30.59 -6.88
C LYS A 79 -55.60 -31.81 -7.00
N LYS A 80 -56.11 -32.94 -7.49
CA LYS A 80 -55.33 -34.19 -7.68
C LYS A 80 -54.14 -34.01 -8.62
N ASN A 81 -54.32 -33.30 -9.74
CA ASN A 81 -53.27 -33.06 -10.73
C ASN A 81 -52.17 -32.10 -10.24
N GLN A 82 -52.45 -31.31 -9.20
CA GLN A 82 -51.55 -30.31 -8.66
C GLN A 82 -50.90 -30.72 -7.33
N ILE A 83 -51.21 -31.90 -6.78
CA ILE A 83 -50.64 -32.40 -5.52
C ILE A 83 -49.11 -32.44 -5.59
N GLU A 84 -48.54 -32.92 -6.71
CA GLU A 84 -47.09 -32.99 -6.90
C GLU A 84 -46.44 -31.60 -6.87
N LEU A 85 -47.00 -30.63 -7.58
CA LEU A 85 -46.50 -29.25 -7.59
C LEU A 85 -46.62 -28.58 -6.21
N LEU A 86 -47.69 -28.84 -5.48
CA LEU A 86 -47.86 -28.35 -4.11
C LEU A 86 -46.86 -29.00 -3.16
N ALA A 87 -46.59 -30.31 -3.31
CA ALA A 87 -45.58 -31.01 -2.54
C ALA A 87 -44.17 -30.47 -2.79
N ASP A 88 -43.82 -30.16 -4.05
CA ASP A 88 -42.54 -29.54 -4.42
C ASP A 88 -42.39 -28.14 -3.79
N ILE A 89 -43.47 -27.34 -3.78
CA ILE A 89 -43.48 -26.02 -3.17
C ILE A 89 -43.30 -26.11 -1.64
N VAL A 90 -44.00 -27.04 -0.99
CA VAL A 90 -43.86 -27.27 0.46
C VAL A 90 -42.43 -27.71 0.79
N THR A 91 -41.85 -28.61 0.00
CA THR A 91 -40.48 -29.10 0.18
C THR A 91 -39.47 -27.96 0.05
N GLY A 92 -39.55 -27.15 -1.00
CA GLY A 92 -38.63 -26.02 -1.17
C GLY A 92 -38.81 -24.94 -0.09
N ASN A 93 -40.03 -24.70 0.40
CA ASN A 93 -40.24 -23.78 1.53
C ASN A 93 -39.61 -24.33 2.83
N ASN A 94 -39.71 -25.64 3.07
CA ASN A 94 -39.07 -26.28 4.22
C ASN A 94 -37.53 -26.19 4.12
N GLU A 95 -36.96 -26.41 2.93
CA GLU A 95 -35.53 -26.24 2.70
C GLU A 95 -35.06 -24.81 2.99
N ILE A 96 -35.81 -23.79 2.54
CA ILE A 96 -35.51 -22.38 2.87
C ILE A 96 -35.58 -22.14 4.39
N PHE A 97 -36.59 -22.69 5.07
CA PHE A 97 -36.72 -22.55 6.51
C PHE A 97 -35.53 -23.15 7.26
N PHE A 98 -35.06 -24.34 6.86
CA PHE A 98 -33.86 -24.94 7.44
C PHE A 98 -32.60 -24.11 7.16
N LEU A 99 -32.44 -23.60 5.94
CA LEU A 99 -31.32 -22.72 5.59
C LEU A 99 -31.33 -21.42 6.40
N ASP A 100 -32.49 -20.86 6.71
CA ASP A 100 -32.61 -19.67 7.57
C ASP A 100 -32.22 -19.96 9.02
N GLN A 101 -32.66 -21.09 9.59
CA GLN A 101 -32.20 -21.51 10.91
C GLN A 101 -30.69 -21.73 10.98
N GLU A 102 -30.08 -22.29 9.92
CA GLU A 102 -28.63 -22.45 9.86
C GLU A 102 -27.90 -21.12 9.74
N LEU A 103 -28.44 -20.18 8.94
CA LEU A 103 -27.89 -18.84 8.79
C LEU A 103 -27.91 -18.05 10.10
N ASP A 104 -28.98 -18.15 10.89
CA ASP A 104 -29.12 -17.45 12.18
C ASP A 104 -28.13 -17.94 13.23
N LYS A 105 -27.73 -19.21 13.17
CA LYS A 105 -26.74 -19.81 14.08
C LYS A 105 -25.31 -19.40 13.73
N LEU A 106 -25.05 -18.91 12.52
CA LEU A 106 -23.70 -18.60 12.06
C LEU A 106 -23.29 -17.16 12.40
N PRO A 107 -22.06 -16.96 12.90
CA PRO A 107 -21.56 -15.61 13.14
C PRO A 107 -21.36 -14.89 11.80
N LYS A 108 -21.72 -13.60 11.77
CA LYS A 108 -21.56 -12.72 10.60
C LYS A 108 -20.09 -12.60 10.17
N LYS A 109 -19.19 -12.50 11.14
CA LYS A 109 -17.75 -12.39 10.94
C LYS A 109 -16.99 -13.48 11.68
N VAL A 110 -15.92 -13.97 11.08
CA VAL A 110 -15.01 -14.98 11.66
C VAL A 110 -13.57 -14.58 11.41
N PRO A 111 -12.61 -15.01 12.25
CA PRO A 111 -11.18 -14.82 11.98
C PRO A 111 -10.77 -15.37 10.61
N PHE A 112 -9.86 -14.67 9.93
CA PHE A 112 -9.38 -15.03 8.59
C PHE A 112 -8.90 -16.48 8.47
N ASP A 113 -8.14 -16.95 9.46
CA ASP A 113 -7.63 -18.32 9.46
C ASP A 113 -8.74 -19.36 9.48
N ARG A 114 -9.80 -19.15 10.26
CA ARG A 114 -10.98 -20.02 10.26
C ARG A 114 -11.76 -19.94 8.95
N ALA A 115 -11.85 -18.77 8.32
CA ALA A 115 -12.50 -18.62 7.02
C ALA A 115 -11.73 -19.32 5.88
N HIS A 116 -10.40 -19.37 5.96
CA HIS A 116 -9.52 -19.83 4.89
C HIS A 116 -8.78 -21.15 5.19
N GLY A 117 -9.35 -22.00 6.03
CA GLY A 117 -8.86 -23.36 6.25
C GLY A 117 -7.49 -23.42 6.94
N GLY A 118 -7.25 -22.54 7.91
CA GLY A 118 -6.03 -22.48 8.71
C GLY A 118 -4.92 -21.59 8.12
N LYS A 119 -5.12 -21.01 6.93
CA LYS A 119 -4.17 -20.05 6.34
C LYS A 119 -4.15 -18.77 7.16
N LYS A 120 -2.99 -18.37 7.68
CA LYS A 120 -2.81 -17.13 8.44
C LYS A 120 -2.25 -16.01 7.56
N LEU A 121 -2.77 -14.81 7.77
CA LEU A 121 -2.15 -13.59 7.27
C LEU A 121 -0.89 -13.28 8.08
N LEU A 122 0.07 -12.70 7.39
CA LEU A 122 1.34 -12.23 7.94
C LEU A 122 1.36 -10.71 7.83
N ASN A 123 1.93 -10.07 8.85
CA ASN A 123 2.21 -8.64 8.78
C ASN A 123 3.50 -8.41 8.00
N LEU A 124 3.54 -7.35 7.20
CA LEU A 124 4.77 -6.92 6.56
C LEU A 124 5.37 -5.81 7.42
N ASN A 125 6.56 -6.05 7.94
CA ASN A 125 7.31 -5.04 8.67
C ASN A 125 8.02 -4.12 7.67
N PHE A 126 7.65 -2.83 7.71
CA PHE A 126 8.17 -1.78 6.83
C PHE A 126 9.24 -0.91 7.48
N GLU A 127 9.70 -1.19 8.70
CA GLU A 127 10.64 -0.32 9.42
C GLU A 127 11.97 -0.15 8.68
N LYS A 128 12.53 -1.23 8.11
CA LYS A 128 13.74 -1.15 7.28
C LYS A 128 13.54 -0.25 6.06
N LYS A 129 12.37 -0.36 5.42
CA LYS A 129 11.99 0.45 4.25
C LYS A 129 11.82 1.92 4.66
N ARG A 130 11.09 2.17 5.73
CA ARG A 130 10.86 3.50 6.30
C ARG A 130 12.17 4.20 6.66
N PHE A 131 13.07 3.51 7.35
CA PHE A 131 14.38 4.04 7.71
C PHE A 131 15.20 4.43 6.46
N LEU A 132 15.26 3.54 5.46
CA LEU A 132 15.96 3.81 4.21
C LEU A 132 15.34 4.99 3.45
N ASP A 133 14.02 5.08 3.41
CA ASP A 133 13.30 6.16 2.73
C ASP A 133 13.52 7.50 3.41
N CYS A 134 13.55 7.53 4.74
CA CYS A 134 13.95 8.71 5.48
C CYS A 134 15.35 9.18 5.07
N ILE A 135 16.35 8.28 5.05
CA ILE A 135 17.72 8.63 4.63
C ILE A 135 17.73 9.23 3.22
N LYS A 136 16.99 8.62 2.28
CA LYS A 136 16.92 9.08 0.89
C LYS A 136 16.29 10.47 0.77
N VAL A 137 15.17 10.70 1.45
CA VAL A 137 14.48 12.00 1.45
C VAL A 137 15.37 13.08 2.06
N PHE A 138 16.01 12.79 3.21
CA PHE A 138 16.96 13.73 3.82
C PHE A 138 18.12 14.03 2.89
N SER A 139 18.71 13.01 2.25
CA SER A 139 19.84 13.18 1.33
C SER A 139 19.46 14.03 0.12
N CYS A 140 18.28 13.77 -0.47
CA CYS A 140 17.78 14.56 -1.59
C CYS A 140 17.51 16.02 -1.18
N ASN A 141 16.91 16.24 -0.01
CA ASN A 141 16.64 17.59 0.50
C ASN A 141 17.94 18.33 0.78
N MET A 142 18.94 17.68 1.39
CA MET A 142 20.26 18.27 1.62
C MET A 142 20.93 18.65 0.29
N GLN A 143 20.91 17.77 -0.71
CA GLN A 143 21.46 18.08 -2.04
C GLN A 143 20.76 19.27 -2.69
N GLN A 144 19.43 19.37 -2.59
CA GLN A 144 18.70 20.53 -3.11
C GLN A 144 19.11 21.83 -2.41
N GLN A 145 19.30 21.81 -1.09
CA GLN A 145 19.77 22.99 -0.36
C GLN A 145 21.21 23.34 -0.73
N MET A 146 22.12 22.37 -0.83
CA MET A 146 23.49 22.60 -1.27
C MET A 146 23.54 23.16 -2.70
N CYS A 147 22.69 22.68 -3.62
CA CYS A 147 22.56 23.25 -4.96
C CYS A 147 22.11 24.72 -4.93
N LYS A 148 21.15 25.08 -4.07
CA LYS A 148 20.71 26.47 -3.92
C LYS A 148 21.84 27.39 -3.46
N ILE A 149 22.64 26.93 -2.49
CA ILE A 149 23.82 27.67 -2.02
C ILE A 149 24.86 27.78 -3.13
N LEU A 150 25.14 26.66 -3.82
CA LEU A 150 26.15 26.58 -4.86
C LEU A 150 25.82 27.46 -6.07
N LEU A 151 24.53 27.64 -6.39
CA LEU A 151 24.06 28.54 -7.46
C LEU A 151 24.45 30.00 -7.27
N ASN A 152 24.72 30.45 -6.04
CA ASN A 152 25.21 31.81 -5.78
C ASN A 152 26.67 32.00 -6.23
N TYR A 153 27.39 30.91 -6.51
CA TYR A 153 28.82 30.90 -6.78
C TYR A 153 29.19 30.11 -8.05
N TYR A 154 28.19 29.55 -8.75
CA TYR A 154 28.34 28.74 -9.94
C TYR A 154 27.16 29.00 -10.89
N ASP A 155 27.39 29.80 -11.93
CA ASP A 155 26.33 30.34 -12.78
C ASP A 155 25.72 29.32 -13.76
N LYS A 156 26.36 28.16 -13.94
CA LYS A 156 25.92 27.12 -14.87
C LYS A 156 24.81 26.26 -14.27
N LYS A 157 23.58 26.79 -14.24
CA LYS A 157 22.37 26.13 -13.72
C LYS A 157 22.16 24.70 -14.24
N LYS A 158 22.43 24.45 -15.52
CA LYS A 158 22.28 23.12 -16.14
C LYS A 158 23.28 22.08 -15.63
N GLU A 159 24.39 22.53 -15.06
CA GLU A 159 25.50 21.69 -14.58
C GLU A 159 25.61 21.65 -13.06
N ILE A 160 24.67 22.27 -12.33
CA ILE A 160 24.75 22.40 -10.88
C ILE A 160 24.78 21.05 -10.15
N MET A 161 23.96 20.09 -10.60
CA MET A 161 23.89 18.75 -10.01
C MET A 161 25.19 17.96 -10.27
N PRO A 162 25.72 17.89 -11.51
CA PRO A 162 27.06 17.34 -11.76
C PRO A 162 28.16 18.02 -10.93
N ALA A 163 28.18 19.35 -10.86
CA ALA A 163 29.15 20.11 -10.08
C ALA A 163 29.08 19.76 -8.58
N LEU A 164 27.87 19.74 -8.01
CA LEU A 164 27.68 19.34 -6.62
C LEU A 164 28.11 17.88 -6.38
N ALA A 165 27.76 16.97 -7.30
CA ALA A 165 28.16 15.57 -7.20
C ALA A 165 29.69 15.41 -7.22
N MET A 166 30.40 16.18 -8.05
CA MET A 166 31.87 16.21 -8.05
C MET A 166 32.44 16.65 -6.70
N ILE A 167 31.80 17.61 -6.03
CA ILE A 167 32.23 18.13 -4.73
C ILE A 167 31.93 17.12 -3.61
N VAL A 168 30.69 16.65 -3.51
CA VAL A 168 30.21 15.79 -2.42
C VAL A 168 30.81 14.38 -2.49
N ASN A 169 30.95 13.83 -3.70
CA ASN A 169 31.55 12.50 -3.86
C ASN A 169 33.09 12.55 -3.90
N ARG A 170 33.68 13.74 -3.74
CA ARG A 170 35.13 13.86 -3.62
C ARG A 170 35.55 13.24 -2.30
N GLY A 171 36.42 12.24 -2.37
CA GLY A 171 37.09 11.71 -1.19
C GLY A 171 37.81 12.84 -0.43
N GLY A 172 37.56 12.91 0.88
CA GLY A 172 38.18 13.86 1.79
C GLY A 172 38.80 13.16 2.99
N TYR A 173 39.54 13.93 3.78
CA TYR A 173 40.11 13.49 5.04
C TYR A 173 39.32 14.07 6.20
N ILE A 174 39.02 13.24 7.18
CA ILE A 174 38.37 13.67 8.41
C ILE A 174 39.38 13.53 9.53
N LYS A 175 39.59 14.60 10.30
CA LYS A 175 40.52 14.60 11.44
C LYS A 175 39.91 15.37 12.61
N LEU A 176 39.94 14.77 13.80
CA LEU A 176 39.57 15.44 15.03
C LEU A 176 40.79 16.19 15.57
N GLU A 177 40.70 17.51 15.68
CA GLU A 177 41.76 18.37 16.23
C GLU A 177 41.14 19.35 17.22
N HIS A 178 41.60 19.34 18.48
CA HIS A 178 41.17 20.28 19.52
C HIS A 178 39.63 20.33 19.72
N GLY A 179 38.95 19.17 19.64
CA GLY A 179 37.49 19.10 19.79
C GLY A 179 36.68 19.52 18.55
N ILE A 180 37.35 19.85 17.44
CA ILE A 180 36.72 20.20 16.16
C ILE A 180 37.00 19.08 15.15
N LEU A 181 35.94 18.57 14.53
CA LEU A 181 36.03 17.59 13.46
C LEU A 181 36.22 18.32 12.13
N LYS A 182 37.46 18.33 11.63
CA LYS A 182 37.83 18.97 10.37
C LYS A 182 37.60 18.00 9.21
N VAL A 183 36.80 18.43 8.26
CA VAL A 183 36.50 17.73 7.00
C VAL A 183 37.24 18.44 5.88
N ARG A 184 38.30 17.82 5.35
CA ARG A 184 39.18 18.38 4.33
C ARG A 184 38.93 17.74 2.98
N LEU A 185 38.48 18.52 2.01
CA LEU A 185 38.37 18.10 0.62
C LEU A 185 39.66 18.43 -0.12
N ARG A 186 40.14 17.54 -1.00
CA ARG A 186 41.29 17.86 -1.88
C ARG A 186 40.90 18.89 -2.93
N ARG A 187 41.82 19.79 -3.31
CA ARG A 187 41.62 20.73 -4.43
C ARG A 187 41.11 20.05 -5.71
N PHE A 188 40.36 20.83 -6.48
CA PHE A 188 39.82 20.45 -7.77
C PHE A 188 40.69 21.04 -8.89
N LYS A 189 40.91 20.26 -9.96
CA LYS A 189 41.65 20.74 -11.14
C LYS A 189 40.89 21.85 -11.87
N ASN A 190 39.56 21.76 -11.90
CA ASN A 190 38.70 22.80 -12.45
C ASN A 190 38.60 23.94 -11.43
N GLN A 191 39.08 25.13 -11.80
CA GLN A 191 39.13 26.31 -10.93
C GLN A 191 37.73 26.82 -10.53
N GLU A 192 36.74 26.74 -11.42
CA GLU A 192 35.36 27.14 -11.09
C GLU A 192 34.78 26.22 -10.02
N ILE A 193 34.98 24.91 -10.14
CA ILE A 193 34.53 23.92 -9.15
C ILE A 193 35.32 24.07 -7.84
N ASP A 194 36.64 24.31 -7.89
CA ASP A 194 37.46 24.57 -6.70
C ASP A 194 36.95 25.80 -5.95
N TYR A 195 36.67 26.89 -6.66
CA TYR A 195 36.12 28.13 -6.10
C TYR A 195 34.73 27.91 -5.47
N ALA A 196 33.82 27.30 -6.23
CA ALA A 196 32.45 27.05 -5.78
C ALA A 196 32.43 26.12 -4.56
N ALA A 197 33.31 25.11 -4.53
CA ALA A 197 33.46 24.20 -3.40
C ALA A 197 33.96 24.92 -2.14
N ARG A 198 34.95 25.84 -2.25
CA ARG A 198 35.41 26.64 -1.11
C ARG A 198 34.30 27.50 -0.53
N ARG A 199 33.50 28.14 -1.40
CA ARG A 199 32.37 28.96 -1.00
C ARG A 199 31.29 28.12 -0.31
N LEU A 200 30.96 26.96 -0.88
CA LEU A 200 30.05 26.02 -0.25
C LEU A 200 30.52 25.57 1.14
N CYS A 201 31.81 25.22 1.31
CA CYS A 201 32.38 24.91 2.63
C CYS A 201 32.26 26.09 3.60
N GLY A 202 32.50 27.32 3.13
CA GLY A 202 32.33 28.53 3.92
C GLY A 202 30.90 28.71 4.42
N GLU A 203 29.92 28.59 3.53
CA GLU A 203 28.50 28.68 3.86
C GLU A 203 28.06 27.59 4.84
N LEU A 204 28.52 26.35 4.65
CA LEU A 204 28.25 25.25 5.58
C LEU A 204 28.83 25.53 6.98
N ASN A 205 30.02 26.14 7.07
CA ASN A 205 30.61 26.51 8.34
C ASN A 205 29.82 27.61 9.05
N LEU A 206 29.22 28.55 8.32
CA LEU A 206 28.37 29.60 8.89
C LEU A 206 27.11 29.05 9.56
N MET A 207 26.67 27.85 9.15
CA MET A 207 25.54 27.16 9.79
C MET A 207 25.88 26.58 11.17
N ASN A 208 27.12 26.75 11.65
CA ASN A 208 27.63 26.17 12.89
C ASN A 208 27.30 24.67 13.02
N PRO A 209 27.79 23.84 12.09
CA PRO A 209 27.42 22.44 12.03
C PRO A 209 28.03 21.66 13.22
N HIS A 210 27.25 20.74 13.76
CA HIS A 210 27.67 19.85 14.85
C HIS A 210 27.30 18.41 14.53
N THR A 211 28.06 17.45 15.07
CA THR A 211 27.65 16.05 15.00
C THR A 211 26.37 15.82 15.79
N LEU A 212 25.54 14.88 15.33
CA LEU A 212 24.25 14.55 15.96
C LEU A 212 24.40 13.52 17.09
N ASP A 213 25.62 13.09 17.39
CA ASP A 213 25.91 12.16 18.49
C ASP A 213 25.93 12.88 19.85
N ARG A 214 26.10 12.09 20.92
CA ARG A 214 26.14 12.60 22.30
C ARG A 214 27.25 13.62 22.58
N PHE A 215 28.33 13.61 21.81
CA PHE A 215 29.49 14.49 21.99
C PHE A 215 29.30 15.84 21.31
N ARG A 216 28.38 15.95 20.33
CA ARG A 216 28.05 17.19 19.61
C ARG A 216 29.29 17.97 19.18
N LEU A 217 30.21 17.29 18.50
CA LEU A 217 31.48 17.88 18.07
C LEU A 217 31.22 18.93 16.98
N SER A 218 31.88 20.08 17.08
CA SER A 218 31.81 21.12 16.04
C SER A 218 32.47 20.63 14.75
N LEU A 219 31.81 20.85 13.62
CA LEU A 219 32.29 20.48 12.29
C LEU A 219 32.88 21.70 11.59
N LYS A 220 34.01 21.50 10.91
CA LYS A 220 34.60 22.53 10.05
C LYS A 220 35.01 21.95 8.71
N TYR A 221 34.46 22.49 7.63
CA TYR A 221 34.72 22.12 6.26
C TYR A 221 35.77 23.02 5.63
N GLU A 222 36.78 22.45 4.99
CA GLU A 222 37.82 23.22 4.29
C GLU A 222 38.35 22.48 3.05
N ILE A 223 38.97 23.23 2.13
CA ILE A 223 39.65 22.67 0.96
C ILE A 223 41.17 22.79 1.16
N GLN A 224 41.87 21.68 0.95
CA GLN A 224 43.32 21.53 1.05
C GLN A 224 43.93 21.34 -0.32
#